data_AF-A0A3M1YPC1-F1
#
_entry.id   AF-A0A3M1YPC1-F1
#
_cell.length_a   1.000
_cell.length_b   1.000
_cell.length_c   1.000
_cell.angle_alpha   90.00
_cell.angle_beta   90.00
_cell.angle_gamma   90.00
#
_symmetry.space_group_name_H-M   'P 1'
#
loop_
_entity.id
_entity.type
_entity.pdbx_description
1 polymer ?
#
loop_
_entity_poly.entity_id
_entity_poly.type
_entity_poly.pdbx_seq_one_letter_code
_entity_poly.pdbx_strand_id
1 'polypeptide(L)'
;ALNILENPNLENFSFPSLTHIGADSEKYRYISIRDNPALTTLNGFPNLEYLRDTFSLRDNPSLSDCDAICRMLDRGIEPWRFKMSGNDFPCNSIADIEEHICDTLTTIFTPEKEAAAFILAYPNPTTSDFQLSIPKMQLPAEMHIYDPTGKRIRRERVTSLRQHFQIAGLPPGIYYIHFPGLNAFGKLIKTP
;
A
#
# COMPACT_ATOMS: atom_id res chain seq x y z
N ALA A 1 -3.13 23.02 -1.89
CA ALA A 1 -2.28 21.98 -1.29
C ALA A 1 -2.25 22.13 0.22
N LEU A 2 -1.85 21.08 0.93
CA LEU A 2 -1.36 21.17 2.31
C LEU A 2 0.17 21.11 2.27
N ASN A 3 0.84 22.18 2.70
CA ASN A 3 2.28 22.35 2.56
C ASN A 3 2.92 22.55 3.95
N ILE A 4 3.93 21.73 4.25
CA ILE A 4 4.76 21.82 5.47
C ILE A 4 6.20 21.87 4.99
N LEU A 5 6.70 23.07 4.77
CA LEU A 5 7.96 23.32 4.06
C LEU A 5 8.90 24.15 4.93
N GLU A 6 10.19 23.80 4.93
CA GLU A 6 11.27 24.65 5.45
C GLU A 6 11.09 25.03 6.93
N ASN A 7 10.65 24.07 7.77
CA ASN A 7 10.52 24.28 9.22
C ASN A 7 11.67 23.56 9.96
N PRO A 8 12.79 24.24 10.23
CA PRO A 8 14.00 23.59 10.76
C PRO A 8 13.81 22.97 12.15
N ASN A 9 12.83 23.44 12.93
CA ASN A 9 12.56 22.99 14.30
C ASN A 9 11.26 22.17 14.42
N LEU A 10 10.62 21.81 13.30
CA LEU A 10 9.37 21.06 13.34
C LEU A 10 9.66 19.58 13.61
N GLU A 11 9.33 19.12 14.81
CA GLU A 11 9.50 17.71 15.20
C GLU A 11 8.26 16.86 14.93
N ASN A 12 7.06 17.47 14.96
CA ASN A 12 5.79 16.79 14.75
C ASN A 12 4.70 17.76 14.26
N PHE A 13 3.62 17.19 13.72
CA PHE A 13 2.40 17.90 13.36
C PHE A 13 1.20 16.96 13.46
N SER A 14 -0.03 17.49 13.54
CA SER A 14 -1.23 16.66 13.64
C SER A 14 -2.47 17.29 13.01
N PHE A 15 -3.17 16.51 12.19
CA PHE A 15 -4.43 16.84 11.53
C PHE A 15 -5.46 15.71 11.76
N PRO A 16 -5.96 15.54 12.99
CA PRO A 16 -6.76 14.37 13.36
C PRO A 16 -8.11 14.30 12.64
N SER A 17 -8.68 15.43 12.23
CA SER A 17 -9.97 15.49 11.53
C SER A 17 -9.85 15.42 10.01
N LEU A 18 -8.63 15.39 9.46
CA LEU A 18 -8.42 15.42 8.02
C LEU A 18 -8.58 14.01 7.43
N THR A 19 -9.69 13.78 6.74
CA THR A 19 -9.99 12.48 6.10
C THR A 19 -9.82 12.49 4.58
N HIS A 20 -9.98 13.67 3.94
CA HIS A 20 -9.96 13.81 2.49
C HIS A 20 -9.13 15.03 2.06
N ILE A 21 -8.32 14.87 1.01
CA ILE A 21 -7.68 15.98 0.30
C ILE A 21 -8.06 15.93 -1.18
N GLY A 22 -8.61 17.04 -1.66
CA GLY A 22 -8.99 17.23 -3.05
C GLY A 22 -10.33 16.62 -3.46
N ALA A 23 -11.20 16.26 -2.51
CA ALA A 23 -12.54 15.74 -2.80
C ALA A 23 -13.40 16.73 -3.61
N ASP A 24 -13.45 18.00 -3.18
CA ASP A 24 -14.39 19.01 -3.73
C ASP A 24 -13.70 20.21 -4.40
N SER A 25 -12.38 20.17 -4.59
CA SER A 25 -11.63 21.34 -5.07
C SER A 25 -10.57 20.99 -6.10
N GLU A 26 -10.56 21.75 -7.19
CA GLU A 26 -9.47 21.75 -8.17
C GLU A 26 -8.16 22.34 -7.61
N LYS A 27 -8.22 23.10 -6.50
CA LYS A 27 -7.10 23.89 -5.98
C LYS A 27 -6.24 23.18 -4.92
N TYR A 28 -6.78 22.20 -4.19
CA TYR A 28 -6.08 21.55 -3.07
C TYR A 28 -6.04 20.02 -3.23
N ARG A 29 -5.17 19.53 -4.13
CA ARG A 29 -5.16 18.11 -4.53
C ARG A 29 -3.98 17.29 -3.98
N TYR A 30 -2.94 17.95 -3.45
CA TYR A 30 -1.70 17.29 -3.01
C TYR A 30 -1.27 17.72 -1.59
N ILE A 31 -0.46 16.86 -0.97
CA ILE A 31 0.32 17.12 0.25
C ILE A 31 1.78 17.30 -0.16
N SER A 32 2.47 18.28 0.43
CA SER A 32 3.93 18.43 0.31
C SER A 32 4.55 18.66 1.67
N ILE A 33 5.46 17.77 2.06
CA ILE A 33 6.27 17.86 3.27
C ILE A 33 7.73 17.81 2.84
N ARG A 34 8.44 18.93 2.98
CA ARG A 34 9.81 19.06 2.50
C ARG A 34 10.67 19.95 3.38
N ASP A 35 11.96 19.65 3.46
CA ASP A 35 12.95 20.52 4.11
C ASP A 35 12.64 20.75 5.62
N ASN A 36 12.17 19.72 6.32
CA ASN A 36 11.95 19.77 7.78
C ASN A 36 12.99 18.84 8.47
N PRO A 37 14.23 19.28 8.67
CA PRO A 37 15.33 18.42 9.15
C PRO A 37 15.14 17.85 10.56
N ALA A 38 14.33 18.48 11.42
CA ALA A 38 14.02 17.98 12.75
C ALA A 38 12.83 17.00 12.79
N LEU A 39 12.13 16.80 11.67
CA LEU A 39 10.96 15.91 11.61
C LEU A 39 11.42 14.46 11.66
N THR A 40 11.03 13.73 12.69
CA THR A 40 11.42 12.32 12.91
C THR A 40 10.31 11.32 12.65
N THR A 41 9.04 11.78 12.70
CA THR A 41 7.85 10.94 12.55
C THR A 41 6.80 11.56 11.61
N LEU A 42 6.13 10.73 10.82
CA LEU A 42 5.04 11.11 9.92
C LEU A 42 3.68 10.67 10.50
N ASN A 43 3.35 11.07 11.72
CA ASN A 43 2.11 10.61 12.37
C ASN A 43 0.90 11.55 12.23
N GLY A 44 1.06 12.69 11.56
CA GLY A 44 0.06 13.76 11.56
C GLY A 44 -1.22 13.53 10.74
N PHE A 45 -1.37 12.39 10.08
CA PHE A 45 -2.54 12.07 9.24
C PHE A 45 -3.21 10.75 9.69
N PRO A 46 -3.67 10.64 10.95
CA PRO A 46 -4.12 9.37 11.50
C PRO A 46 -5.37 8.81 10.78
N ASN A 47 -6.17 9.67 10.16
CA ASN A 47 -7.47 9.33 9.55
C ASN A 47 -7.56 9.66 8.05
N LEU A 48 -6.44 9.92 7.36
CA LEU A 48 -6.47 10.24 5.94
C LEU A 48 -6.84 8.99 5.13
N GLU A 49 -7.98 9.06 4.44
CA GLU A 49 -8.56 7.96 3.65
C GLU A 49 -8.51 8.24 2.15
N TYR A 50 -8.52 9.52 1.77
CA TYR A 50 -8.57 9.93 0.37
C TYR A 50 -7.55 11.01 0.04
N LEU A 51 -6.78 10.76 -1.03
CA LEU A 51 -5.85 11.72 -1.61
C LEU A 51 -6.05 11.78 -3.13
N ARG A 52 -6.41 12.96 -3.65
CA ARG A 52 -6.71 13.11 -5.08
C ARG A 52 -5.50 13.01 -5.98
N ASP A 53 -4.37 13.63 -5.63
CA ASP A 53 -3.12 13.64 -6.41
C ASP A 53 -1.96 13.03 -5.62
N THR A 54 -0.95 13.83 -5.28
CA THR A 54 0.36 13.36 -4.82
C THR A 54 0.57 13.64 -3.34
N PHE A 55 1.26 12.72 -2.67
CA PHE A 55 1.88 12.91 -1.37
C PHE A 55 3.39 13.05 -1.62
N SER A 56 3.91 14.27 -1.58
CA SER A 56 5.34 14.52 -1.72
C SER A 56 5.97 14.57 -0.33
N LEU A 57 6.91 13.69 -0.06
CA LEU A 57 7.66 13.61 1.20
C LEU A 57 9.14 13.57 0.88
N ARG A 58 9.80 14.72 0.90
CA ARG A 58 11.18 14.83 0.42
C ARG A 58 12.08 15.59 1.37
N ASP A 59 13.38 15.30 1.37
CA ASP A 59 14.37 16.13 2.02
C ASP A 59 14.06 16.40 3.52
N ASN A 60 13.57 15.38 4.24
CA ASN A 60 13.42 15.39 5.70
C ASN A 60 14.41 14.36 6.28
N PRO A 61 15.71 14.71 6.38
CA PRO A 61 16.79 13.74 6.57
C PRO A 61 16.77 12.96 7.89
N SER A 62 15.98 13.38 8.89
CA SER A 62 15.85 12.66 10.16
C SER A 62 14.55 11.83 10.26
N LEU A 63 13.74 11.81 9.20
CA LEU A 63 12.45 11.13 9.20
C LEU A 63 12.65 9.63 8.97
N SER A 64 12.54 8.85 10.04
CA SER A 64 12.69 7.39 10.03
C SER A 64 11.43 6.64 10.50
N ASP A 65 10.44 7.33 11.07
CA ASP A 65 9.13 6.78 11.39
C ASP A 65 8.07 7.27 10.39
N CYS A 66 7.69 6.40 9.46
CA CYS A 66 6.68 6.67 8.43
C CYS A 66 5.56 5.64 8.42
N ASP A 67 5.27 5.09 9.58
CA ASP A 67 4.23 4.08 9.82
C ASP A 67 2.83 4.51 9.33
N ALA A 68 2.57 5.83 9.27
CA ALA A 68 1.33 6.34 8.69
C ALA A 68 1.16 6.05 7.21
N ILE A 69 2.25 5.84 6.46
CA ILE A 69 2.17 5.46 5.05
C ILE A 69 1.55 4.07 4.95
N CYS A 70 1.94 3.10 5.79
CA CYS A 70 1.27 1.80 5.85
C CYS A 70 -0.23 1.96 6.08
N ARG A 71 -0.65 2.81 7.03
CA ARG A 71 -2.08 3.07 7.30
C ARG A 71 -2.83 3.71 6.12
N MET A 72 -2.17 4.55 5.34
CA MET A 72 -2.75 5.16 4.13
C MET A 72 -2.87 4.13 2.99
N LEU A 73 -1.81 3.34 2.82
CA LEU A 73 -1.76 2.18 1.92
C LEU A 73 -2.77 1.11 2.34
N ASP A 74 -3.20 1.07 3.60
CA ASP A 74 -4.28 0.27 4.20
C ASP A 74 -5.65 0.96 4.21
N ARG A 75 -5.80 2.18 3.66
CA ARG A 75 -7.11 2.84 3.42
C ARG A 75 -7.50 3.05 1.97
N GLY A 76 -6.54 3.00 1.06
CA GLY A 76 -6.76 2.79 -0.38
C GLY A 76 -6.01 3.81 -1.20
N ILE A 77 -5.11 4.54 -0.55
CA ILE A 77 -4.24 5.50 -1.20
C ILE A 77 -3.17 4.70 -1.92
N GLU A 78 -3.21 4.75 -3.24
CA GLU A 78 -2.35 3.94 -4.09
C GLU A 78 -0.86 4.31 -3.92
N PRO A 79 0.07 3.33 -3.95
CA PRO A 79 1.52 3.54 -3.81
C PRO A 79 2.11 4.63 -4.72
N TRP A 80 1.67 4.68 -5.98
CA TRP A 80 2.18 5.65 -6.98
C TRP A 80 1.90 7.11 -6.62
N ARG A 81 1.02 7.37 -5.65
CA ARG A 81 0.73 8.72 -5.15
C ARG A 81 1.86 9.27 -4.30
N PHE A 82 2.69 8.41 -3.72
CA PHE A 82 3.79 8.82 -2.86
C PHE A 82 5.05 9.09 -3.69
N LYS A 83 5.58 10.31 -3.56
CA LYS A 83 6.85 10.72 -4.15
C LYS A 83 7.82 11.00 -3.01
N MET A 84 8.76 10.08 -2.83
CA MET A 84 9.65 10.03 -1.67
C MET A 84 11.12 10.05 -2.10
N SER A 85 11.94 10.82 -1.40
CA SER A 85 13.39 10.92 -1.63
C SER A 85 14.06 11.82 -0.59
N GLY A 86 15.27 11.52 -0.15
CA GLY A 86 16.01 12.39 0.77
C GLY A 86 15.48 12.38 2.21
N ASN A 87 14.79 11.31 2.60
CA ASN A 87 14.44 11.04 4.00
C ASN A 87 15.34 9.92 4.54
N ASP A 88 15.33 9.72 5.86
CA ASP A 88 16.10 8.62 6.46
C ASP A 88 15.49 7.25 6.13
N PHE A 89 16.27 6.19 6.28
CA PHE A 89 15.79 4.83 6.16
C PHE A 89 14.82 4.49 7.32
N PRO A 90 13.70 3.79 7.06
CA PRO A 90 13.23 3.25 5.78
C PRO A 90 12.26 4.19 5.02
N CYS A 91 12.14 5.47 5.40
CA CYS A 91 11.19 6.42 4.82
C CYS A 91 11.64 7.07 3.52
N ASN A 92 12.64 6.51 2.84
CA ASN A 92 13.16 7.06 1.60
C ASN A 92 12.39 6.58 0.36
N SER A 93 11.76 5.41 0.41
CA SER A 93 10.94 4.88 -0.68
C SER A 93 9.77 4.04 -0.17
N ILE A 94 8.73 3.87 -1.00
CA ILE A 94 7.62 2.96 -0.66
C ILE A 94 8.12 1.52 -0.52
N ALA A 95 9.06 1.08 -1.35
CA ALA A 95 9.61 -0.27 -1.27
C ALA A 95 10.28 -0.53 0.09
N ASP A 96 11.11 0.41 0.58
CA ASP A 96 11.76 0.29 1.88
C ASP A 96 10.74 0.22 3.02
N ILE A 97 9.69 1.06 2.97
CA ILE A 97 8.58 1.05 3.93
C ILE A 97 7.84 -0.28 3.91
N GLU A 98 7.50 -0.78 2.72
CA GLU A 98 6.79 -2.03 2.54
C GLU A 98 7.61 -3.26 2.98
N GLU A 99 8.95 -3.17 2.94
CA GLU A 99 9.85 -4.24 3.35
C GLU A 99 10.17 -4.21 4.85
N HIS A 100 10.27 -3.03 5.46
CA HIS A 100 10.82 -2.86 6.81
C HIS A 100 9.84 -2.31 7.85
N ILE A 101 8.71 -1.75 7.42
CA ILE A 101 7.67 -1.19 8.31
C ILE A 101 6.35 -1.93 8.13
N CYS A 102 5.83 -2.00 6.91
CA CYS A 102 4.55 -2.66 6.67
C CYS A 102 4.77 -4.17 6.64
N ASP A 103 4.34 -4.89 7.66
CA ASP A 103 4.61 -6.34 7.80
C ASP A 103 4.22 -7.16 6.55
N THR A 104 5.27 -7.64 5.85
CA THR A 104 5.34 -8.52 4.67
C THR A 104 4.21 -8.45 3.63
N LEU A 105 4.37 -7.52 2.69
CA LEU A 105 3.71 -7.63 1.39
C LEU A 105 4.27 -8.81 0.59
N THR A 106 3.39 -9.55 -0.08
CA THR A 106 3.82 -10.36 -1.22
C THR A 106 3.24 -9.77 -2.50
N THR A 107 4.13 -9.16 -3.28
CA THR A 107 3.84 -8.64 -4.60
C THR A 107 3.42 -9.76 -5.54
N ILE A 108 2.42 -9.50 -6.38
CA ILE A 108 2.05 -10.36 -7.49
C ILE A 108 2.91 -9.98 -8.70
N PHE A 109 3.81 -10.86 -9.11
CA PHE A 109 4.70 -10.67 -10.26
C PHE A 109 3.95 -10.92 -11.58
N THR A 110 4.27 -10.17 -12.65
CA THR A 110 3.88 -10.55 -14.02
C THR A 110 5.13 -10.76 -14.88
N PRO A 111 5.06 -11.65 -15.88
CA PRO A 111 6.07 -11.71 -16.93
C PRO A 111 6.04 -10.49 -17.86
N GLU A 112 4.91 -9.78 -18.00
CA GLU A 112 4.71 -8.88 -19.16
C GLU A 112 3.95 -7.55 -18.97
N LYS A 113 3.52 -7.11 -17.78
CA LYS A 113 2.93 -5.75 -17.62
C LYS A 113 3.13 -5.11 -16.25
N GLU A 114 3.45 -3.82 -16.24
CA GLU A 114 3.49 -2.91 -15.07
C GLU A 114 2.18 -2.94 -14.23
N ALA A 115 1.07 -3.36 -14.82
CA ALA A 115 -0.26 -3.31 -14.22
C ALA A 115 -0.47 -4.21 -12.99
N ALA A 116 0.33 -5.27 -12.78
CA ALA A 116 0.15 -6.12 -11.60
C ALA A 116 1.21 -5.96 -10.51
N ALA A 117 2.25 -5.16 -10.76
CA ALA A 117 3.24 -4.80 -9.75
C ALA A 117 2.59 -4.12 -8.52
N PHE A 118 1.36 -3.63 -8.68
CA PHE A 118 0.56 -2.98 -7.63
C PHE A 118 -0.54 -3.86 -7.04
N ILE A 119 -0.63 -5.14 -7.42
CA ILE A 119 -1.55 -6.08 -6.76
C ILE A 119 -0.80 -6.73 -5.59
N LEU A 120 -1.39 -6.61 -4.41
CA LEU A 120 -0.79 -7.04 -3.15
C LEU A 120 -1.71 -8.01 -2.44
N ALA A 121 -1.16 -9.08 -1.88
CA ALA A 121 -1.86 -9.98 -0.97
C ALA A 121 -1.21 -9.93 0.42
N TYR A 122 -1.99 -9.57 1.45
CA TYR A 122 -1.48 -9.38 2.80
C TYR A 122 -2.53 -9.73 3.88
N PRO A 123 -2.13 -10.13 5.09
CA PRO A 123 -0.76 -10.50 5.43
C PRO A 123 -0.33 -11.74 4.65
N ASN A 124 0.94 -11.81 4.28
CA ASN A 124 1.50 -13.03 3.72
C ASN A 124 2.93 -13.25 4.24
N PRO A 125 3.18 -14.19 5.17
CA PRO A 125 2.33 -15.34 5.51
C PRO A 125 1.04 -15.02 6.29
N THR A 126 0.04 -15.92 6.22
CA THR A 126 -1.23 -15.81 6.96
C THR A 126 -1.70 -17.14 7.54
N THR A 127 -2.44 -17.10 8.65
CA THR A 127 -3.04 -18.27 9.32
C THR A 127 -4.49 -18.53 8.92
N SER A 128 -5.25 -17.54 8.46
CA SER A 128 -6.71 -17.70 8.23
C SER A 128 -7.26 -16.94 7.04
N ASP A 129 -6.73 -15.76 6.75
CA ASP A 129 -7.31 -14.85 5.78
C ASP A 129 -6.27 -13.88 5.21
N PHE A 130 -6.56 -13.39 4.02
CA PHE A 130 -5.76 -12.32 3.42
C PHE A 130 -6.69 -11.32 2.73
N GLN A 131 -6.20 -10.10 2.66
CA GLN A 131 -6.73 -9.01 1.89
C GLN A 131 -5.95 -8.87 0.60
N LEU A 132 -6.68 -8.67 -0.50
CA LEU A 132 -6.12 -8.30 -1.77
C LEU A 132 -6.28 -6.78 -1.97
N SER A 133 -5.20 -6.07 -2.27
CA SER A 133 -5.23 -4.71 -2.81
C SER A 133 -5.04 -4.78 -4.33
N ILE A 134 -5.95 -4.20 -5.09
CA ILE A 134 -5.89 -4.18 -6.56
C ILE A 134 -6.29 -2.78 -7.05
N PRO A 135 -5.57 -2.18 -8.02
CA PRO A 135 -5.86 -0.81 -8.39
C PRO A 135 -7.20 -0.71 -9.13
N LYS A 136 -7.86 0.45 -8.98
CA LYS A 136 -9.24 0.67 -9.48
C LYS A 136 -9.42 0.34 -10.96
N MET A 137 -8.40 0.61 -11.77
CA MET A 137 -8.45 0.43 -13.23
C MET A 137 -8.49 -1.04 -13.65
N GLN A 138 -8.06 -1.96 -12.78
CA GLN A 138 -8.06 -3.40 -13.01
C GLN A 138 -9.37 -4.05 -12.52
N LEU A 139 -10.26 -3.29 -11.88
CA LEU A 139 -11.54 -3.79 -11.38
C LEU A 139 -12.65 -3.69 -12.44
N PRO A 140 -13.55 -4.68 -12.51
CA PRO A 140 -13.52 -5.94 -11.76
C PRO A 140 -12.49 -6.93 -12.36
N ALA A 141 -11.84 -7.72 -11.50
CA ALA A 141 -10.88 -8.74 -11.91
C ALA A 141 -11.34 -10.15 -11.54
N GLU A 142 -10.92 -11.17 -12.29
CA GLU A 142 -11.12 -12.57 -11.91
C GLU A 142 -9.84 -13.10 -11.27
N MET A 143 -9.94 -13.61 -10.04
CA MET A 143 -8.86 -14.19 -9.27
C MET A 143 -9.01 -15.71 -9.23
N HIS A 144 -7.92 -16.43 -9.47
CA HIS A 144 -7.81 -17.87 -9.27
C HIS A 144 -6.79 -18.18 -8.18
N ILE A 145 -7.08 -19.19 -7.36
CA ILE A 145 -6.13 -19.74 -6.38
C ILE A 145 -5.82 -21.18 -6.78
N TYR A 146 -4.53 -21.51 -6.84
CA TYR A 146 -3.99 -22.83 -7.16
C TYR A 146 -3.17 -23.37 -6.00
N ASP A 147 -3.20 -24.69 -5.83
CA ASP A 147 -2.26 -25.39 -4.94
C ASP A 147 -0.90 -25.61 -5.66
N PRO A 148 0.13 -26.15 -4.98
CA PRO A 148 1.44 -26.38 -5.58
C PRO A 148 1.46 -27.38 -6.74
N THR A 149 0.41 -28.20 -6.89
CA THR A 149 0.28 -29.15 -8.00
C THR A 149 -0.32 -28.51 -9.25
N GLY A 150 -0.72 -27.24 -9.17
CA GLY A 150 -1.42 -26.52 -10.24
C GLY A 150 -2.92 -26.82 -10.28
N LYS A 151 -3.47 -27.51 -9.29
CA LYS A 151 -4.93 -27.72 -9.20
C LYS A 151 -5.57 -26.43 -8.71
N ARG A 152 -6.56 -25.95 -9.46
CA ARG A 152 -7.35 -24.77 -9.08
C ARG A 152 -8.24 -25.11 -7.88
N ILE A 153 -7.98 -24.44 -6.77
CA ILE A 153 -8.74 -24.56 -5.52
C ILE A 153 -9.96 -23.65 -5.53
N ARG A 154 -9.81 -22.42 -6.06
CA ARG A 154 -10.85 -21.40 -5.99
C ARG A 154 -10.83 -20.46 -7.18
N ARG A 155 -12.00 -19.89 -7.50
CA ARG A 155 -12.18 -18.74 -8.39
C ARG A 155 -13.09 -17.75 -7.71
N GLU A 156 -12.71 -16.48 -7.76
CA GLU A 156 -13.45 -15.38 -7.18
C GLU A 156 -13.44 -14.16 -8.09
N ARG A 157 -14.49 -13.34 -8.00
CA ARG A 157 -14.52 -12.04 -8.65
C ARG A 157 -14.13 -10.97 -7.65
N VAL A 158 -13.12 -10.18 -8.01
CA VAL A 158 -12.69 -9.03 -7.24
C VAL A 158 -13.39 -7.79 -7.76
N THR A 159 -14.14 -7.10 -6.91
CA THR A 159 -14.97 -5.95 -7.31
C THR A 159 -14.65 -4.67 -6.54
N SER A 160 -13.87 -4.76 -5.47
CA SER A 160 -13.46 -3.63 -4.64
C SER A 160 -11.94 -3.47 -4.64
N LEU A 161 -11.47 -2.23 -4.40
CA LEU A 161 -10.04 -1.90 -4.29
C LEU A 161 -9.35 -2.78 -3.27
N ARG A 162 -10.08 -3.08 -2.19
CA ARG A 162 -9.71 -4.12 -1.25
C ARG A 162 -10.81 -5.13 -1.05
N GLN A 163 -10.43 -6.40 -1.11
CA GLN A 163 -11.34 -7.49 -0.87
C GLN A 163 -10.70 -8.54 0.03
N HIS A 164 -11.48 -9.03 0.98
CA HIS A 164 -11.04 -9.99 1.98
C HIS A 164 -11.38 -11.41 1.55
N PHE A 165 -10.45 -12.34 1.78
CA PHE A 165 -10.57 -13.74 1.40
C PHE A 165 -10.18 -14.65 2.55
N GLN A 166 -11.12 -15.50 2.96
CA GLN A 166 -10.86 -16.54 3.95
C GLN A 166 -10.25 -17.79 3.29
N ILE A 167 -9.20 -18.31 3.91
CA ILE A 167 -8.50 -19.55 3.54
C ILE A 167 -8.32 -20.49 4.74
N ALA A 168 -9.02 -20.28 5.86
CA ALA A 168 -8.92 -21.08 7.08
C ALA A 168 -9.16 -22.59 6.83
N GLY A 169 -10.01 -22.94 5.85
CA GLY A 169 -10.28 -24.33 5.48
C GLY A 169 -9.21 -24.99 4.61
N LEU A 170 -8.14 -24.29 4.23
CA LEU A 170 -7.05 -24.86 3.44
C LEU A 170 -5.93 -25.41 4.34
N PRO A 171 -5.24 -26.49 3.95
CA PRO A 171 -4.04 -26.94 4.67
C PRO A 171 -2.94 -25.86 4.70
N PRO A 172 -2.05 -25.85 5.70
CA PRO A 172 -0.84 -25.03 5.66
C PRO A 172 0.02 -25.39 4.43
N GLY A 173 0.60 -24.39 3.79
CA GLY A 173 1.37 -24.60 2.56
C GLY A 173 1.43 -23.36 1.66
N ILE A 174 2.00 -23.56 0.47
CA ILE A 174 2.13 -22.52 -0.54
C ILE A 174 0.93 -22.59 -1.49
N TYR A 175 0.39 -21.44 -1.85
CA TYR A 175 -0.66 -21.26 -2.83
C TYR A 175 -0.23 -20.23 -3.87
N TYR A 176 -0.76 -20.35 -5.08
CA TYR A 176 -0.51 -19.41 -6.16
C TYR A 176 -1.80 -18.66 -6.51
N ILE A 177 -1.74 -17.34 -6.44
CA ILE A 177 -2.81 -16.46 -6.89
C ILE A 177 -2.53 -16.11 -8.34
N HIS A 178 -3.53 -16.15 -9.21
CA HIS A 178 -3.40 -15.78 -10.61
C HIS A 178 -4.58 -14.93 -11.08
N PHE A 179 -4.29 -13.87 -11.81
CA PHE A 179 -5.26 -13.01 -12.48
C PHE A 179 -5.12 -13.17 -14.00
N PRO A 180 -5.91 -14.04 -14.64
CA PRO A 180 -5.75 -14.37 -16.06
C PRO A 180 -5.85 -13.15 -16.98
N GLY A 181 -6.79 -12.24 -16.70
CA GLY A 181 -6.98 -11.02 -17.51
C GLY A 181 -5.82 -10.01 -17.41
N LEU A 182 -4.96 -10.17 -16.41
CA LEU A 182 -3.79 -9.30 -16.15
C LEU A 182 -2.46 -10.02 -16.37
N ASN A 183 -2.49 -11.33 -16.67
CA ASN A 183 -1.32 -12.21 -16.73
C ASN A 183 -0.42 -12.10 -15.48
N ALA A 184 -1.03 -12.07 -14.29
CA ALA A 184 -0.35 -11.77 -13.02
C ALA A 184 -0.39 -12.93 -12.03
N PHE A 185 0.75 -13.24 -11.40
CA PHE A 185 0.94 -14.37 -10.50
C PHE A 185 1.55 -13.95 -9.16
N GLY A 186 0.93 -14.39 -8.06
CA GLY A 186 1.38 -14.13 -6.70
C GLY A 186 1.58 -15.42 -5.94
N LYS A 187 2.46 -15.39 -4.95
CA LYS A 187 2.61 -16.47 -3.97
C LYS A 187 1.86 -16.09 -2.70
N LEU A 188 1.17 -17.05 -2.10
CA LEU A 188 0.55 -16.94 -0.78
C LEU A 188 1.05 -18.10 0.08
N ILE A 189 1.40 -17.83 1.32
CA ILE A 189 1.95 -18.77 2.30
C ILE A 189 0.95 -18.85 3.44
N LYS A 190 0.33 -20.02 3.57
CA LYS A 190 -0.53 -20.33 4.71
C LYS A 190 0.29 -21.03 5.79
N THR A 191 0.37 -20.44 6.98
CA THR A 191 0.97 -21.07 8.16
C THR A 191 -0.10 -21.80 8.98
N PRO A 192 0.31 -22.73 9.87
CA PRO A 192 -0.58 -23.40 10.81
C PRO A 192 -1.43 -22.43 11.64
#